data_AF-A0A3D9AGF0-F1
#
_entry.id   AF-A0A3D9AGF0-F1
#
_cell.length_a   1.000
_cell.length_b   1.000
_cell.length_c   1.000
_cell.angle_alpha   90.00
_cell.angle_beta   90.00
_cell.angle_gamma   90.00
#
_symmetry.space_group_name_H-M   'P 1'
#
loop_
_entity.id
_entity.type
_entity.pdbx_description
1 polymer ?
#
loop_
_entity_poly.entity_id
_entity_poly.type
_entity_poly.pdbx_seq_one_letter_code
_entity_poly.pdbx_strand_id
1 'polypeptide(L)'
;MLEINKKEDIIIPFDNIGDNNWELKTKLIIDSLAENWNKKAKEPISTDDIKKLEERLGTSLPENLKTFHNTFGLSDIGEQLQDFEDIGWIKDIWADNPYGSDFTEDDKVFLPYLISFSDYLGNGNMFCFHSQTKEIYYYDHDDTPYITKMFNTVDEYLKGCLIFAQSDLFGEAEQEDVEEWAEEIVSEIVGKETVEKWRY
;
A
#
# COMPACT_ATOMS: atom_id res chain seq x y z
N MET A 1 -2.94 13.69 -19.55
CA MET A 1 -3.52 12.50 -18.89
C MET A 1 -2.81 11.28 -19.45
N LEU A 2 -2.30 10.41 -18.59
CA LEU A 2 -1.88 9.07 -18.98
C LEU A 2 -3.12 8.29 -19.41
N GLU A 3 -3.06 7.59 -20.55
CA GLU A 3 -4.12 6.71 -21.05
C GLU A 3 -3.50 5.36 -21.40
N ILE A 4 -4.10 4.27 -20.93
CA ILE A 4 -3.63 2.90 -21.14
C ILE A 4 -4.45 2.26 -22.25
N ASN A 5 -3.83 2.02 -23.41
CA ASN A 5 -4.48 1.42 -24.57
C ASN A 5 -3.98 -0.01 -24.85
N LYS A 6 -2.86 -0.39 -24.25
CA LYS A 6 -2.20 -1.70 -24.35
C LYS A 6 -1.32 -1.94 -23.12
N LYS A 7 -0.96 -3.20 -22.88
CA LYS A 7 -0.13 -3.62 -21.74
C LYS A 7 1.16 -2.81 -21.58
N GLU A 8 1.85 -2.49 -22.68
CA GLU A 8 3.12 -1.76 -22.63
C GLU A 8 2.99 -0.29 -22.22
N ASP A 9 1.78 0.26 -22.18
CA ASP A 9 1.53 1.62 -21.71
C ASP A 9 1.55 1.68 -20.17
N ILE A 10 1.38 0.54 -19.47
CA ILE A 10 1.42 0.47 -18.01
C ILE A 10 2.83 0.82 -17.51
N ILE A 11 2.90 1.83 -16.66
CA ILE A 11 4.15 2.33 -16.11
C ILE A 11 4.50 1.55 -14.84
N ILE A 12 5.62 0.83 -14.87
CA ILE A 12 6.28 0.37 -13.64
C ILE A 12 6.98 1.59 -13.01
N PRO A 13 6.54 2.05 -11.82
CA PRO A 13 6.92 3.36 -11.29
C PRO A 13 8.39 3.44 -10.89
N PHE A 14 8.94 2.35 -10.35
CA PHE A 14 10.32 2.28 -9.86
C PHE A 14 10.77 0.82 -9.66
N ASP A 15 12.09 0.62 -9.60
CA ASP A 15 12.67 -0.60 -9.05
C ASP A 15 12.74 -0.49 -7.53
N ASN A 16 13.32 0.59 -7.01
CA ASN A 16 13.29 0.99 -5.60
C ASN A 16 12.92 2.47 -5.46
N ILE A 17 12.30 2.82 -4.34
CA ILE A 17 12.04 4.21 -4.00
C ILE A 17 13.36 4.94 -3.73
N GLY A 18 13.55 6.09 -4.37
CA GLY A 18 14.80 6.84 -4.35
C GLY A 18 15.68 6.65 -5.61
N ASP A 19 15.35 5.70 -6.48
CA ASP A 19 16.09 5.47 -7.73
C ASP A 19 15.88 6.57 -8.76
N ASN A 20 16.78 6.69 -9.74
CA ASN A 20 16.65 7.68 -10.80
C ASN A 20 15.28 7.58 -11.52
N ASN A 21 14.58 8.71 -11.62
CA ASN A 21 13.24 8.85 -12.22
C ASN A 21 12.06 8.25 -11.44
N TRP A 22 12.25 7.72 -10.22
CA TRP A 22 11.14 7.21 -9.41
C TRP A 22 10.08 8.30 -9.19
N GLU A 23 10.50 9.52 -8.85
CA GLU A 23 9.59 10.65 -8.62
C GLU A 23 8.82 11.01 -9.88
N LEU A 24 9.49 11.04 -11.04
CA LEU A 24 8.88 11.46 -12.30
C LEU A 24 7.76 10.50 -12.73
N LYS A 25 8.04 9.19 -12.71
CA LYS A 25 7.06 8.17 -13.10
C LYS A 25 5.92 8.09 -12.10
N THR A 26 6.25 8.06 -10.80
CA THR A 26 5.23 7.99 -9.73
C THR A 26 4.34 9.22 -9.75
N LYS A 27 4.92 10.42 -9.94
CA LYS A 27 4.15 11.65 -10.08
C LYS A 27 3.21 11.62 -11.28
N LEU A 28 3.67 11.12 -12.43
CA LEU A 28 2.82 11.01 -13.62
C LEU A 28 1.59 10.13 -13.37
N ILE A 29 1.77 9.00 -12.68
CA ILE A 29 0.68 8.10 -12.31
C ILE A 29 -0.27 8.81 -11.35
N ILE A 30 0.24 9.31 -10.21
CA ILE A 30 -0.57 9.97 -9.16
C ILE A 30 -1.32 11.19 -9.70
N ASP A 31 -0.67 12.05 -10.48
CA ASP A 31 -1.32 13.23 -11.05
C ASP A 31 -2.43 12.82 -12.05
N SER A 32 -2.21 11.76 -12.85
CA SER A 32 -3.22 11.26 -13.79
C SER A 32 -4.42 10.65 -13.06
N LEU A 33 -4.19 9.88 -11.99
CA LEU A 33 -5.24 9.33 -11.14
C LEU A 33 -6.04 10.44 -10.44
N ALA A 34 -5.35 11.44 -9.90
CA ALA A 34 -5.99 12.59 -9.26
C ALA A 34 -6.88 13.36 -10.26
N GLU A 35 -6.41 13.58 -11.49
CA GLU A 35 -7.20 14.19 -12.56
C GLU A 35 -8.43 13.33 -12.91
N ASN A 36 -8.23 12.02 -13.12
CA ASN A 36 -9.30 11.07 -13.48
C ASN A 36 -10.39 10.98 -12.39
N TRP A 37 -9.99 10.90 -11.12
CA TRP A 37 -10.91 10.83 -9.98
C TRP A 37 -11.44 12.19 -9.54
N ASN A 38 -11.07 13.28 -10.23
CA ASN A 38 -11.40 14.65 -9.86
C ASN A 38 -11.03 14.99 -8.39
N LYS A 39 -9.87 14.50 -7.96
CA LYS A 39 -9.26 14.73 -6.65
C LYS A 39 -8.08 15.68 -6.79
N LYS A 40 -7.69 16.31 -5.68
CA LYS A 40 -6.45 17.10 -5.63
C LYS A 40 -5.28 16.19 -5.28
N ALA A 41 -4.12 16.47 -5.88
CA ALA A 41 -2.86 15.94 -5.41
C ALA A 41 -2.67 16.24 -3.92
N LYS A 42 -2.07 15.29 -3.20
CA LYS A 42 -1.83 15.39 -1.77
C LYS A 42 -0.51 16.11 -1.54
N GLU A 43 -0.46 16.89 -0.48
CA GLU A 43 0.76 17.62 -0.12
C GLU A 43 1.76 16.67 0.53
N PRO A 44 3.07 16.86 0.28
CA PRO A 44 4.12 16.18 1.02
C PRO A 44 3.95 16.28 2.54
N ILE A 45 4.17 15.18 3.25
CA ILE A 45 4.26 15.21 4.71
C ILE A 45 5.63 15.73 5.13
N SER A 46 5.69 16.51 6.21
CA SER A 46 6.95 17.01 6.73
C SER A 46 7.73 15.93 7.49
N THR A 47 9.06 15.99 7.44
CA THR A 47 9.93 15.15 8.27
C THR A 47 9.60 15.26 9.77
N ASP A 48 9.18 16.44 10.24
CA ASP A 48 8.80 16.66 11.64
C ASP A 48 7.52 15.90 12.00
N ASP A 49 6.54 15.83 11.10
CA ASP A 49 5.29 15.09 11.34
C ASP A 49 5.51 13.57 11.28
N ILE A 50 6.36 13.09 10.37
CA ILE A 50 6.84 11.70 10.37
C ILE A 50 7.54 11.38 11.69
N LYS A 51 8.43 12.26 12.16
CA LYS A 51 9.15 12.04 13.41
C LYS A 51 8.20 11.99 14.62
N LYS A 52 7.19 12.87 14.68
CA LYS A 52 6.15 12.81 15.73
C LYS A 52 5.39 11.48 15.71
N LEU A 53 5.08 10.97 14.51
CA LEU A 53 4.46 9.66 14.36
C LEU A 53 5.37 8.55 14.88
N GLU A 54 6.65 8.52 14.47
CA GLU A 54 7.62 7.53 14.93
C GLU A 54 7.85 7.59 16.45
N GLU A 55 7.89 8.80 17.03
CA GLU A 55 7.95 9.01 18.49
C GLU A 55 6.72 8.45 19.20
N ARG A 56 5.51 8.66 18.65
CA ARG A 56 4.25 8.11 19.18
C ARG A 56 4.23 6.59 19.12
N LEU A 57 4.71 6.01 18.01
CA LEU A 57 4.75 4.56 17.81
C LEU A 57 5.88 3.89 18.60
N GLY A 58 6.93 4.63 18.97
CA GLY A 58 8.12 4.06 19.61
C GLY A 58 9.00 3.26 18.66
N THR A 59 8.84 3.42 17.34
CA THR A 59 9.66 2.79 16.31
C THR A 59 9.63 3.63 15.04
N SER A 60 10.59 3.38 14.13
CA SER A 60 10.61 4.03 12.83
C SER A 60 9.59 3.47 11.84
N LEU A 61 9.16 4.28 10.87
CA LEU A 61 8.54 3.79 9.65
C LEU A 61 9.61 3.09 8.77
N PRO A 62 9.21 2.21 7.82
CA PRO A 62 10.09 1.80 6.74
C PRO A 62 10.66 3.03 6.01
N GLU A 63 11.96 3.02 5.69
CA GLU A 63 12.63 4.20 5.11
C GLU A 63 11.95 4.69 3.83
N ASN A 64 11.59 3.75 2.97
CA ASN A 64 10.99 4.05 1.68
C ASN A 64 9.54 4.53 1.80
N LEU A 65 8.83 4.16 2.88
CA LEU A 65 7.51 4.72 3.19
C LEU A 65 7.63 6.19 3.61
N LYS A 66 8.68 6.53 4.38
CA LYS A 66 8.96 7.93 4.73
C LYS A 66 9.29 8.76 3.51
N THR A 67 10.16 8.24 2.63
CA THR A 67 10.50 8.90 1.37
C THR A 67 9.25 9.11 0.52
N PHE A 68 8.37 8.11 0.42
CA PHE A 68 7.11 8.25 -0.30
C PHE A 68 6.24 9.36 0.31
N HIS A 69 6.01 9.37 1.63
CA HIS A 69 5.19 10.40 2.28
C HIS A 69 5.80 11.79 2.18
N ASN A 70 7.13 11.93 2.29
CA ASN A 70 7.84 13.20 2.12
C ASN A 70 7.81 13.74 0.68
N THR A 71 7.44 12.93 -0.30
CA THR A 71 7.38 13.35 -1.72
C THR A 71 5.95 13.47 -2.22
N PHE A 72 5.07 12.53 -1.84
CA PHE A 72 3.72 12.39 -2.38
C PHE A 72 2.62 12.44 -1.31
N GLY A 73 2.97 12.58 -0.05
CA GLY A 73 2.00 12.65 1.03
C GLY A 73 1.23 11.34 1.22
N LEU A 74 -0.07 11.48 1.54
CA LEU A 74 -1.04 10.39 1.61
C LEU A 74 -1.82 10.29 0.29
N SER A 75 -1.07 10.19 -0.82
CA SER A 75 -1.63 10.08 -2.16
C SER A 75 -2.53 8.85 -2.29
N ASP A 76 -3.57 9.01 -3.09
CA ASP A 76 -4.45 7.90 -3.47
C ASP A 76 -3.72 7.06 -4.52
N ILE A 77 -3.44 5.82 -4.16
CA ILE A 77 -2.64 4.88 -4.97
C ILE A 77 -3.46 3.66 -5.41
N GLY A 78 -4.79 3.78 -5.39
CA GLY A 78 -5.73 2.65 -5.55
C GLY A 78 -6.07 1.97 -4.23
N GLU A 79 -5.29 2.25 -3.17
CA GLU A 79 -5.58 1.93 -1.78
C GLU A 79 -5.40 3.16 -0.88
N GLN A 80 -6.01 3.13 0.30
CA GLN A 80 -6.01 4.24 1.22
C GLN A 80 -4.85 4.15 2.21
N LEU A 81 -3.79 4.91 1.96
CA LEU A 81 -2.78 5.18 3.00
C LEU A 81 -3.44 5.89 4.18
N GLN A 82 -3.24 5.37 5.38
CA GLN A 82 -3.89 5.85 6.59
C GLN A 82 -3.45 7.26 6.97
N ASP A 83 -4.37 8.02 7.54
CA ASP A 83 -4.02 9.26 8.20
C ASP A 83 -3.09 8.97 9.39
N PHE A 84 -2.13 9.86 9.62
CA PHE A 84 -1.08 9.65 10.63
C PHE A 84 -1.62 9.54 12.05
N GLU A 85 -2.85 9.98 12.31
CA GLU A 85 -3.51 9.80 13.60
C GLU A 85 -4.07 8.38 13.79
N ASP A 86 -4.49 7.73 12.70
CA ASP A 86 -5.10 6.40 12.69
C ASP A 86 -4.07 5.27 12.65
N ILE A 87 -2.87 5.55 12.13
CA ILE A 87 -1.74 4.61 12.18
C ILE A 87 -1.51 4.14 13.62
N GLY A 88 -1.53 2.84 13.86
CA GLY A 88 -1.45 2.29 15.21
C GLY A 88 -1.05 0.83 15.25
N TRP A 89 -0.79 0.32 16.45
CA TRP A 89 -0.48 -1.09 16.66
C TRP A 89 -1.72 -1.94 16.46
N ILE A 90 -1.64 -3.01 15.66
CA ILE A 90 -2.78 -3.90 15.39
C ILE A 90 -3.35 -4.48 16.69
N LYS A 91 -2.48 -4.90 17.61
CA LYS A 91 -2.90 -5.37 18.94
C LYS A 91 -3.73 -4.35 19.72
N ASP A 92 -3.49 -3.05 19.55
CA ASP A 92 -4.13 -1.99 20.32
C ASP A 92 -5.43 -1.55 19.64
N ILE A 93 -5.46 -1.52 18.31
CA ILE A 93 -6.66 -1.22 17.50
C ILE A 93 -7.79 -2.21 17.82
N TRP A 94 -7.46 -3.49 18.03
CA TRP A 94 -8.44 -4.55 18.23
C TRP A 94 -8.59 -5.03 19.68
N ALA A 95 -7.80 -4.52 20.64
CA ALA A 95 -7.73 -5.01 22.01
C ALA A 95 -9.09 -5.13 22.72
N ASP A 96 -9.97 -4.15 22.50
CA ASP A 96 -11.29 -4.06 23.13
C ASP A 96 -12.43 -4.07 22.10
N ASN A 97 -12.13 -4.38 20.84
CA ASN A 97 -13.12 -4.37 19.78
C ASN A 97 -13.89 -5.71 19.81
N PRO A 98 -15.23 -5.71 20.03
CA PRO A 98 -16.02 -6.94 20.04
C PRO A 98 -16.06 -7.64 18.68
N TYR A 99 -15.61 -6.96 17.62
CA TYR A 99 -15.43 -7.52 16.29
C TYR A 99 -13.96 -7.84 15.96
N GLY A 100 -13.02 -7.74 16.92
CA GLY A 100 -11.63 -8.12 16.68
C GLY A 100 -11.48 -9.60 16.35
N SER A 101 -10.47 -9.93 15.53
CA SER A 101 -10.18 -11.31 15.14
C SER A 101 -9.80 -12.17 16.35
N ASP A 102 -10.21 -13.45 16.33
CA ASP A 102 -9.79 -14.44 17.31
C ASP A 102 -8.40 -14.98 16.96
N PHE A 103 -7.37 -14.14 17.15
CA PHE A 103 -5.99 -14.42 16.73
C PHE A 103 -5.51 -15.81 17.16
N THR A 104 -5.00 -16.58 16.20
CA THR A 104 -4.41 -17.89 16.45
C THR A 104 -3.09 -17.77 17.21
N GLU A 105 -2.55 -18.89 17.73
CA GLU A 105 -1.24 -18.89 18.38
C GLU A 105 -0.11 -18.46 17.42
N ASP A 106 -0.25 -18.77 16.12
CA ASP A 106 0.71 -18.34 15.11
C ASP A 106 0.61 -16.84 14.84
N ASP A 107 -0.61 -16.27 14.78
CA ASP A 107 -0.82 -14.83 14.64
C ASP A 107 -0.21 -14.05 15.83
N LYS A 108 -0.36 -14.58 17.06
CA LYS A 108 0.17 -13.97 18.29
C LYS A 108 1.69 -13.83 18.30
N VAL A 109 2.41 -14.58 17.47
CA VAL A 109 3.86 -14.42 17.31
C VAL A 109 4.20 -13.06 16.67
N PHE A 110 3.40 -12.63 15.69
CA PHE A 110 3.66 -11.41 14.92
C PHE A 110 2.90 -10.20 15.45
N LEU A 111 1.69 -10.41 15.98
CA LEU A 111 0.77 -9.37 16.46
C LEU A 111 1.43 -8.27 17.33
N PRO A 112 2.36 -8.57 18.27
CA PRO A 112 3.02 -7.55 19.08
C PRO A 112 3.90 -6.57 18.30
N TYR A 113 4.22 -6.90 17.04
CA TYR A 113 5.16 -6.17 16.21
C TYR A 113 4.51 -5.41 15.05
N LEU A 114 3.22 -5.60 14.78
CA LEU A 114 2.56 -5.04 13.59
C LEU A 114 1.93 -3.67 13.86
N ILE A 115 2.20 -2.74 12.95
CA ILE A 115 1.66 -1.39 12.94
C ILE A 115 0.98 -1.17 11.58
N SER A 116 -0.28 -0.71 11.58
CA SER A 116 -1.04 -0.42 10.38
C SER A 116 -0.44 0.77 9.62
N PHE A 117 -0.62 0.83 8.30
CA PHE A 117 -0.30 2.02 7.51
C PHE A 117 -1.19 2.23 6.29
N SER A 118 -2.02 1.26 5.95
CA SER A 118 -2.99 1.36 4.85
C SER A 118 -4.25 0.57 5.17
N ASP A 119 -5.39 1.13 4.79
CA ASP A 119 -6.70 0.47 4.83
C ASP A 119 -7.00 -0.16 3.48
N TYR A 120 -7.41 -1.42 3.50
CA TYR A 120 -7.86 -2.12 2.31
C TYR A 120 -9.38 -1.94 2.16
N LEU A 121 -9.78 -1.07 1.23
CA LEU A 121 -11.19 -0.83 0.87
C LEU A 121 -12.13 -0.45 2.05
N GLY A 122 -11.58 -0.10 3.21
CA GLY A 122 -12.34 0.24 4.42
C GLY A 122 -13.16 -0.93 5.01
N ASN A 123 -12.85 -2.17 4.66
CA ASN A 123 -13.59 -3.35 5.14
C ASN A 123 -13.08 -3.89 6.48
N GLY A 124 -12.01 -3.33 7.03
CA GLY A 124 -11.36 -3.78 8.27
C GLY A 124 -10.01 -4.45 8.02
N ASN A 125 -9.74 -4.87 6.78
CA ASN A 125 -8.44 -5.41 6.39
C ASN A 125 -7.42 -4.28 6.25
N MET A 126 -6.18 -4.55 6.65
CA MET A 126 -5.14 -3.53 6.74
C MET A 126 -3.80 -4.07 6.28
N PHE A 127 -3.02 -3.22 5.61
CA PHE A 127 -1.59 -3.48 5.47
C PHE A 127 -0.83 -2.91 6.66
N CYS A 128 0.13 -3.71 7.13
CA CYS A 128 0.91 -3.46 8.32
C CYS A 128 2.39 -3.59 8.02
N PHE A 129 3.24 -2.81 8.68
CA PHE A 129 4.68 -3.09 8.69
C PHE A 129 5.10 -3.69 10.03
N HIS A 130 6.08 -4.58 9.98
CA HIS A 130 6.69 -5.14 11.19
C HIS A 130 7.66 -4.13 11.79
N SER A 131 7.44 -3.73 13.04
CA SER A 131 8.18 -2.69 13.77
C SER A 131 9.70 -2.91 13.82
N GLN A 132 10.18 -4.15 13.72
CA GLN A 132 11.61 -4.49 13.69
C GLN A 132 12.16 -4.73 12.27
N THR A 133 11.63 -5.74 11.55
CA THR A 133 12.14 -6.14 10.22
C THR A 133 11.73 -5.21 9.08
N LYS A 134 10.66 -4.41 9.27
CA LYS A 134 10.04 -3.54 8.27
C LYS A 134 9.41 -4.28 7.07
N GLU A 135 9.27 -5.60 7.17
CA GLU A 135 8.49 -6.41 6.23
C GLU A 135 7.00 -6.07 6.32
N ILE A 136 6.26 -6.33 5.24
CA ILE A 136 4.85 -5.98 5.14
C ILE A 136 3.97 -7.21 5.32
N TYR A 137 2.96 -7.04 6.16
CA TYR A 137 1.97 -8.03 6.49
C TYR A 137 0.59 -7.51 6.10
N TYR A 138 -0.27 -8.42 5.69
CA TYR A 138 -1.69 -8.19 5.55
C TYR A 138 -2.40 -8.72 6.79
N TYR A 139 -3.16 -7.84 7.43
CA TYR A 139 -4.12 -8.19 8.45
C TYR A 139 -5.47 -8.40 7.78
N ASP A 140 -5.90 -9.66 7.75
CA ASP A 140 -7.21 -10.09 7.30
C ASP A 140 -8.14 -10.08 8.52
N HIS A 141 -9.18 -9.28 8.48
CA HIS A 141 -10.19 -9.20 9.52
C HIS A 141 -11.22 -10.32 9.40
N ASP A 142 -11.43 -10.82 8.17
CA ASP A 142 -12.52 -11.71 7.80
C ASP A 142 -12.15 -13.20 7.90
N ASP A 143 -10.94 -13.59 7.49
CA ASP A 143 -10.55 -15.01 7.41
C ASP A 143 -9.14 -15.32 7.93
N THR A 144 -8.92 -16.60 8.24
CA THR A 144 -7.64 -17.13 8.70
C THR A 144 -6.75 -17.59 7.54
N PRO A 145 -5.41 -17.46 7.65
CA PRO A 145 -4.69 -16.82 8.75
C PRO A 145 -4.91 -15.29 8.76
N TYR A 146 -5.20 -14.74 9.94
CA TYR A 146 -5.50 -13.33 10.10
C TYR A 146 -4.27 -12.45 9.84
N ILE A 147 -3.07 -12.99 10.01
CA ILE A 147 -1.82 -12.30 9.72
C ILE A 147 -1.04 -13.09 8.66
N THR A 148 -0.86 -12.48 7.50
CA THR A 148 -0.06 -13.07 6.40
C THR A 148 1.09 -12.14 6.04
N LYS A 149 2.34 -12.65 6.02
CA LYS A 149 3.45 -11.88 5.44
C LYS A 149 3.25 -11.80 3.93
N MET A 150 3.16 -10.59 3.38
CA MET A 150 2.94 -10.35 1.95
C MET A 150 4.21 -9.95 1.23
N PHE A 151 4.98 -9.02 1.80
CA PHE A 151 6.13 -8.42 1.11
C PHE A 151 7.35 -8.31 2.03
N ASN A 152 8.53 -8.30 1.42
CA ASN A 152 9.78 -8.06 2.14
C ASN A 152 9.99 -6.56 2.38
N THR A 153 9.48 -5.70 1.50
CA THR A 153 9.62 -4.25 1.60
C THR A 153 8.32 -3.54 1.26
N VAL A 154 8.19 -2.29 1.72
CA VAL A 154 7.06 -1.43 1.37
C VAL A 154 7.04 -1.03 -0.11
N ASP A 155 8.18 -1.12 -0.79
CA ASP A 155 8.31 -0.81 -2.21
C ASP A 155 7.49 -1.77 -3.07
N GLU A 156 7.47 -3.06 -2.72
CA GLU A 156 6.69 -4.09 -3.41
C GLU A 156 5.19 -3.77 -3.29
N TYR A 157 4.74 -3.39 -2.10
CA TYR A 157 3.37 -2.94 -1.83
C TYR A 157 3.03 -1.69 -2.65
N LEU A 158 3.77 -0.58 -2.47
CA LEU A 158 3.47 0.69 -3.14
C LEU A 158 3.53 0.57 -4.67
N LYS A 159 4.47 -0.24 -5.19
CA LYS A 159 4.61 -0.52 -6.63
C LYS A 159 3.38 -1.27 -7.14
N GLY A 160 2.93 -2.31 -6.43
CA GLY A 160 1.73 -3.06 -6.78
C GLY A 160 0.50 -2.16 -6.83
N CYS A 161 0.25 -1.36 -5.78
CA CYS A 161 -0.86 -0.42 -5.73
C CYS A 161 -0.86 0.54 -6.94
N LEU A 162 0.27 1.20 -7.21
CA LEU A 162 0.41 2.14 -8.31
C LEU A 162 0.24 1.50 -9.69
N ILE A 163 0.61 0.23 -9.86
CA ILE A 163 0.38 -0.52 -11.10
C ILE A 163 -1.10 -0.86 -11.23
N PHE A 164 -1.72 -1.42 -10.18
CA PHE A 164 -3.14 -1.74 -10.19
C PHE A 164 -4.02 -0.52 -10.44
N ALA A 165 -3.73 0.61 -9.81
CA ALA A 165 -4.54 1.83 -9.96
C ALA A 165 -4.58 2.36 -11.40
N GLN A 166 -3.60 2.01 -12.25
CA GLN A 166 -3.60 2.41 -13.65
C GLN A 166 -4.73 1.75 -14.48
N SER A 167 -5.43 0.74 -13.94
CA SER A 167 -6.65 0.21 -14.56
C SER A 167 -7.71 1.28 -14.78
N ASP A 168 -7.81 2.25 -13.87
CA ASP A 168 -8.77 3.35 -13.95
C ASP A 168 -8.39 4.39 -15.02
N LEU A 169 -7.22 4.25 -15.64
CA LEU A 169 -6.70 5.13 -16.70
C LEU A 169 -6.83 4.50 -18.09
N PHE A 170 -7.74 3.54 -18.27
CA PHE A 170 -8.01 2.92 -19.56
C PHE A 170 -8.42 3.95 -20.62
N GLY A 171 -7.89 3.81 -21.84
CA GLY A 171 -8.19 4.65 -22.99
C GLY A 171 -9.21 3.99 -23.92
N GLU A 172 -8.74 3.58 -25.10
CA GLU A 172 -9.51 2.80 -26.09
C GLU A 172 -9.66 1.32 -25.71
N ALA A 173 -8.83 0.81 -24.79
CA ALA A 173 -8.95 -0.54 -24.25
C ALA A 173 -10.12 -0.63 -23.25
N GLU A 174 -10.66 -1.83 -23.03
CA GLU A 174 -11.63 -2.06 -21.96
C GLU A 174 -10.90 -2.08 -20.61
N GLN A 175 -11.57 -1.58 -19.55
CA GLN A 175 -10.99 -1.57 -18.21
C GLN A 175 -10.56 -2.98 -17.75
N GLU A 176 -11.38 -4.00 -18.03
CA GLU A 176 -11.11 -5.40 -17.69
C GLU A 176 -9.80 -5.90 -18.32
N ASP A 177 -9.49 -5.49 -19.56
CA ASP A 177 -8.23 -5.84 -20.22
C ASP A 177 -7.04 -5.20 -19.49
N VAL A 178 -7.17 -3.94 -19.06
CA VAL A 178 -6.11 -3.22 -18.32
C VAL A 178 -5.90 -3.83 -16.93
N GLU A 179 -6.99 -4.25 -16.26
CA GLU A 179 -6.92 -4.96 -14.99
C GLU A 179 -6.15 -6.28 -15.12
N GLU A 180 -6.43 -7.08 -16.16
CA GLU A 180 -5.71 -8.32 -16.45
C GLU A 180 -4.22 -8.04 -16.70
N TRP A 181 -3.89 -7.02 -17.51
CA TRP A 181 -2.49 -6.66 -17.78
C TRP A 181 -1.75 -6.20 -16.53
N ALA A 182 -2.40 -5.40 -15.67
CA ALA A 182 -1.83 -4.97 -14.39
C ALA A 182 -1.59 -6.17 -13.46
N GLU A 183 -2.54 -7.10 -13.38
CA GLU A 183 -2.42 -8.33 -12.59
C GLU A 183 -1.27 -9.21 -13.07
N GLU A 184 -1.11 -9.38 -14.39
CA GLU A 184 0.00 -10.10 -14.98
C GLU A 184 1.35 -9.47 -14.61
N ILE A 185 1.48 -8.14 -14.73
CA ILE A 185 2.73 -7.42 -14.41
C ILE A 185 3.04 -7.54 -12.92
N VAL A 186 2.06 -7.34 -12.03
CA VAL A 186 2.30 -7.44 -10.59
C VAL A 186 2.62 -8.88 -10.20
N SER A 187 1.96 -9.88 -10.80
CA SER A 187 2.25 -11.30 -10.58
C SER A 187 3.67 -11.68 -10.97
N GLU A 188 4.23 -11.08 -12.03
CA GLU A 188 5.64 -11.26 -12.41
C GLU A 188 6.61 -10.67 -11.37
N ILE A 189 6.20 -9.63 -10.64
CA ILE A 189 7.02 -8.93 -9.64
C ILE A 189 6.98 -9.64 -8.27
N VAL A 190 5.77 -9.93 -7.76
CA VAL A 190 5.58 -10.41 -6.38
C VAL A 190 5.10 -11.86 -6.29
N GLY A 191 4.87 -12.52 -7.43
CA GLY A 191 4.35 -13.87 -7.52
C GLY A 191 2.82 -13.92 -7.53
N LYS A 192 2.28 -14.90 -8.27
CA LYS A 192 0.83 -15.08 -8.45
C LYS A 192 0.09 -15.35 -7.14
N GLU A 193 0.65 -16.17 -6.25
CA GLU A 193 0.03 -16.50 -4.95
C GLU A 193 -0.16 -15.25 -4.08
N THR A 194 0.80 -14.32 -4.12
CA THR A 194 0.70 -13.04 -3.40
C THR A 194 -0.41 -12.17 -3.97
N VAL A 195 -0.54 -12.10 -5.29
CA VAL A 195 -1.61 -11.35 -5.94
C VAL A 195 -2.97 -11.97 -5.67
N GLU A 196 -3.06 -13.31 -5.71
CA GLU A 196 -4.27 -14.04 -5.37
C GLU A 196 -4.74 -13.68 -3.96
N LYS A 197 -3.84 -13.73 -2.95
CA LYS A 197 -4.19 -13.36 -1.56
C LYS A 197 -4.52 -11.88 -1.37
N TRP A 198 -3.95 -10.99 -2.19
CA TRP A 198 -4.18 -9.55 -2.09
C TRP A 198 -5.52 -9.14 -2.71
N ARG A 199 -5.91 -9.75 -3.84
CA ARG A 199 -7.04 -9.27 -4.65
C ARG A 199 -8.32 -10.08 -4.46
N TYR A 200 -8.23 -11.32 -3.97
CA TYR A 200 -9.34 -12.28 -3.94
C TYR A 200 -9.45 -13.00 -2.59
#